data_AF-A0AAW4ND56-F1
#
_entry.id   AF-A0AAW4ND56-F1
#
_cell.length_a   1.000
_cell.length_b   1.000
_cell.length_c   1.000
_cell.angle_alpha   90.00
_cell.angle_beta   90.00
_cell.angle_gamma   90.00
#
_symmetry.space_group_name_H-M   'P 1'
#
loop_
_entity.id
_entity.type
_entity.pdbx_description
1 polymer ?
#
loop_
_entity_poly.entity_id
_entity_poly.type
_entity_poly.pdbx_seq_one_letter_code
_entity_poly.pdbx_strand_id
1 'polypeptide(L)'
;MSWAAGRDRNICKRITFTQDEWEQVRNLYEELTRYAPEHRSFSSYARRMLSERRIHVTEIRPLTDPEPIAREIDRIGVNVNQIAHWANANEHITPAQVEEIRASFDRIERLLGDLFADRREARKDA
;
A
#
# COMPACT_ATOMS: atom_id res chain seq x y z
N MET A 1 -12.49 -28.25 23.62
CA MET A 1 -12.09 -26.91 24.10
C MET A 1 -12.94 -25.86 23.38
N SER A 2 -13.49 -24.90 24.11
CA SER A 2 -14.24 -23.78 23.51
C SER A 2 -13.27 -22.88 22.73
N TRP A 3 -13.63 -22.47 21.51
CA TRP A 3 -12.85 -21.52 20.68
C TRP A 3 -12.48 -20.24 21.44
N ALA A 4 -13.28 -19.87 22.45
CA ALA A 4 -13.09 -18.71 23.31
C ALA A 4 -11.95 -18.83 24.34
N ALA A 5 -11.53 -20.04 24.70
CA ALA A 5 -10.59 -20.23 25.80
C ALA A 5 -9.18 -19.70 25.45
N GLY A 6 -8.65 -18.79 26.29
CA GLY A 6 -7.31 -18.23 26.13
C GLY A 6 -7.17 -17.13 25.06
N ARG A 7 -8.27 -16.68 24.45
CA ARG A 7 -8.27 -15.59 23.48
C ARG A 7 -8.71 -14.28 24.12
N ASP A 8 -7.94 -13.23 23.90
CA ASP A 8 -8.30 -11.86 24.28
C ASP A 8 -9.64 -11.41 23.64
N ARG A 9 -9.90 -11.89 22.41
CA ARG A 9 -11.14 -11.63 21.65
C ARG A 9 -12.02 -12.88 21.64
N ASN A 10 -12.77 -13.10 22.71
CA ASN A 10 -13.58 -14.30 22.94
C ASN A 10 -15.08 -14.15 22.61
N ILE A 11 -15.55 -12.94 22.30
CA ILE A 11 -16.94 -12.67 21.88
C ILE A 11 -17.04 -12.71 20.36
N CYS A 12 -17.98 -13.51 19.84
CA CYS A 12 -18.30 -13.59 18.41
C CYS A 12 -19.71 -13.04 18.15
N LYS A 13 -19.87 -12.22 17.10
CA LYS A 13 -21.15 -11.70 16.63
C LYS A 13 -21.31 -12.07 15.16
N ARG A 14 -22.44 -12.68 14.81
CA ARG A 14 -22.78 -13.05 13.43
C ARG A 14 -23.52 -11.90 12.77
N ILE A 15 -23.03 -11.48 11.60
CA ILE A 15 -23.67 -10.49 10.73
C ILE A 15 -23.94 -11.21 9.41
N THR A 16 -25.14 -11.06 8.87
CA THR A 16 -25.56 -11.65 7.60
C THR A 16 -25.79 -10.52 6.60
N PHE A 17 -25.38 -10.74 5.36
CA PHE A 17 -25.56 -9.80 4.26
C PHE A 17 -26.34 -10.50 3.14
N THR A 18 -27.16 -9.73 2.43
CA THR A 18 -27.54 -10.08 1.06
C THR A 18 -26.30 -10.02 0.15
N GLN A 19 -26.42 -10.56 -1.07
CA GLN A 19 -25.32 -10.53 -2.02
C GLN A 19 -24.89 -9.08 -2.30
N ASP A 20 -25.83 -8.20 -2.64
CA ASP A 20 -25.55 -6.81 -2.99
C ASP A 20 -24.90 -6.03 -1.84
N GLU A 21 -25.37 -6.22 -0.61
CA GLU A 21 -24.77 -5.62 0.57
C GLU A 21 -23.33 -6.14 0.79
N TRP A 22 -23.09 -7.43 0.54
CA TRP A 22 -21.75 -7.99 0.65
C TRP A 22 -20.80 -7.42 -0.39
N GLU A 23 -21.26 -7.18 -1.61
CA GLU A 23 -20.42 -6.57 -2.65
C GLU A 23 -20.01 -5.15 -2.29
N GLN A 24 -20.95 -4.35 -1.76
CA GLN A 24 -20.65 -3.00 -1.27
C GLN A 24 -19.62 -3.03 -0.14
N VAL A 25 -19.80 -3.91 0.84
CA VAL A 25 -18.88 -4.07 1.98
C VAL A 25 -17.49 -4.53 1.52
N ARG A 26 -17.42 -5.47 0.57
CA ARG A 26 -16.17 -5.97 -0.01
C ARG A 26 -15.44 -4.88 -0.76
N ASN A 27 -16.12 -4.11 -1.61
CA ASN A 27 -15.50 -3.03 -2.38
C ASN A 27 -14.90 -1.97 -1.43
N LEU A 28 -15.64 -1.59 -0.39
CA LEU A 28 -15.16 -0.64 0.62
C LEU A 28 -13.96 -1.20 1.40
N TYR A 29 -13.99 -2.49 1.75
CA TYR A 29 -12.84 -3.16 2.38
C TYR A 29 -11.62 -3.13 1.47
N GLU A 30 -11.76 -3.51 0.20
CA GLU A 30 -10.66 -3.54 -0.76
C GLU A 30 -10.08 -2.15 -1.01
N GLU A 31 -10.93 -1.13 -1.12
CA GLU A 31 -10.51 0.27 -1.30
C GLU A 31 -9.71 0.78 -0.10
N LEU A 32 -10.24 0.64 1.12
CA LEU A 32 -9.63 1.20 2.33
C LEU A 32 -8.40 0.43 2.80
N THR A 33 -8.27 -0.85 2.43
CA THR A 33 -7.15 -1.70 2.86
C THR A 33 -6.06 -1.84 1.82
N ARG A 34 -6.27 -1.34 0.59
CA ARG A 34 -5.31 -1.40 -0.52
C ARG A 34 -3.90 -0.94 -0.13
N TYR A 35 -3.80 0.10 0.69
CA TYR A 35 -2.53 0.71 1.09
C TYR A 35 -2.29 0.65 2.61
N ALA A 36 -3.11 -0.11 3.36
CA ALA A 36 -3.05 -0.19 4.83
C ALA A 36 -2.70 -1.60 5.29
N PRO A 37 -1.40 -1.93 5.50
CA PRO A 37 -0.95 -3.27 5.89
C PRO A 37 -1.49 -3.76 7.25
N GLU A 38 -2.00 -2.87 8.09
CA GLU A 38 -2.67 -3.15 9.38
C GLU A 38 -4.12 -3.67 9.26
N HIS A 39 -4.68 -3.70 8.05
CA HIS A 39 -6.06 -4.12 7.78
C HIS A 39 -6.18 -5.36 6.89
N ARG A 40 -5.13 -6.19 6.77
CA ARG A 40 -5.10 -7.41 5.94
C ARG A 40 -6.19 -8.46 6.20
N SER A 41 -6.97 -8.34 7.28
CA SER A 41 -8.10 -9.22 7.54
C SER A 41 -9.39 -8.44 7.69
N PHE A 42 -10.44 -8.94 7.06
CA PHE A 42 -11.80 -8.41 7.19
C PHE A 42 -12.24 -8.29 8.66
N SER A 43 -11.82 -9.22 9.52
CA SER A 43 -12.10 -9.16 10.96
C SER A 43 -11.44 -7.99 11.69
N SER A 44 -10.29 -7.51 11.23
CA SER A 44 -9.65 -6.30 11.76
C SER A 44 -10.41 -5.06 11.30
N TYR A 45 -10.69 -4.99 10.01
CA TYR A 45 -11.48 -3.93 9.36
C TYR A 45 -12.87 -3.77 10.01
N ALA A 46 -13.66 -4.84 10.06
CA ALA A 46 -15.01 -4.81 10.62
C ALA A 46 -15.02 -4.41 12.10
N ARG A 47 -14.04 -4.87 12.89
CA ARG A 47 -13.94 -4.48 14.30
C ARG A 47 -13.67 -2.99 14.43
N ARG A 48 -12.79 -2.43 13.59
CA ARG A 48 -12.47 -1.01 13.61
C ARG A 48 -13.67 -0.16 13.22
N MET A 49 -14.34 -0.52 12.11
CA MET A 49 -15.61 0.09 11.67
C MET A 49 -16.67 0.10 12.77
N LEU A 50 -16.80 -0.99 13.53
CA LEU A 50 -17.83 -1.12 14.57
C LEU A 50 -17.44 -0.49 15.92
N SER A 51 -16.14 -0.34 16.20
CA SER A 51 -15.64 0.16 17.50
C SER A 51 -15.32 1.66 17.47
N GLU A 52 -14.91 2.19 16.32
CA GLU A 52 -14.61 3.61 16.14
C GLU A 52 -15.86 4.32 15.60
N ARG A 53 -16.51 5.15 16.43
CA ARG A 53 -17.75 5.90 16.09
C ARG A 53 -17.68 6.77 14.82
N ARG A 54 -16.46 7.01 14.31
CA ARG A 54 -16.17 7.62 13.02
C ARG A 54 -14.89 6.99 12.52
N ILE A 55 -14.92 6.31 11.38
CA ILE A 55 -13.70 6.19 10.60
C ILE A 55 -13.43 7.60 10.10
N HIS A 56 -12.43 8.25 10.69
CA HIS A 56 -11.73 9.30 9.95
C HIS A 56 -11.03 8.55 8.83
N VAL A 57 -11.74 8.35 7.71
CA VAL A 57 -11.07 8.19 6.44
C VAL A 57 -10.49 9.57 6.25
N THR A 58 -9.29 9.79 6.77
CA THR A 58 -8.42 10.77 6.15
C THR A 58 -8.22 10.16 4.78
N GLU A 59 -9.14 10.48 3.86
CA GLU A 59 -8.94 10.31 2.44
C GLU A 59 -7.72 11.17 2.18
N ILE A 60 -6.54 10.59 2.37
CA ILE A 60 -5.40 10.93 1.55
C ILE A 60 -5.84 10.38 0.20
N ARG A 61 -6.71 11.12 -0.51
CA ARG A 61 -6.70 11.10 -1.96
C ARG A 61 -5.33 11.72 -2.26
N PRO A 62 -4.30 10.91 -2.57
CA PRO A 62 -3.11 11.54 -3.09
C PRO A 62 -3.58 12.37 -4.28
N LEU A 63 -3.09 13.61 -4.37
CA LEU A 63 -3.49 14.55 -5.43
C LEU A 63 -3.22 13.99 -6.83
N THR A 64 -2.51 12.87 -6.92
CA THR A 64 -2.18 12.10 -8.11
C THR A 64 -2.17 10.60 -7.76
N ASP A 65 -2.45 9.73 -8.73
CA ASP A 65 -2.37 8.27 -8.56
C ASP A 65 -0.95 7.83 -8.11
N PRO A 66 -0.78 7.13 -6.97
CA PRO A 66 0.52 6.72 -6.45
C PRO A 66 1.07 5.46 -7.14
N GLU A 67 0.23 4.74 -7.89
CA GLU A 67 0.56 3.46 -8.52
C GLU A 67 1.79 3.51 -9.45
N PRO A 68 1.99 4.55 -10.30
CA PRO A 68 3.19 4.66 -11.13
C PRO A 68 4.49 4.76 -10.31
N ILE A 69 4.45 5.45 -9.17
CA ILE A 69 5.62 5.59 -8.28
C ILE A 69 5.89 4.26 -7.57
N ALA A 70 4.85 3.61 -7.04
CA ALA A 70 4.99 2.32 -6.37
C ALA A 70 5.61 1.26 -7.28
N ARG A 71 5.16 1.18 -8.55
CA ARG A 71 5.72 0.25 -9.55
C ARG A 71 7.20 0.48 -9.84
N GLU A 72 7.65 1.74 -9.89
CA GLU A 72 9.08 2.00 -10.12
C GLU A 72 9.93 1.74 -8.88
N ILE A 73 9.42 2.00 -7.68
CA ILE A 73 10.08 1.59 -6.43
C ILE A 73 10.25 0.06 -6.39
N ASP A 74 9.21 -0.70 -6.75
CA ASP A 74 9.28 -2.16 -6.81
C ASP A 74 10.33 -2.65 -7.82
N ARG A 75 10.41 -2.03 -9.01
CA ARG A 75 11.42 -2.37 -10.02
C ARG A 75 12.84 -2.10 -9.52
N ILE A 76 13.07 -1.00 -8.82
CA ILE A 76 14.36 -0.72 -8.18
C ILE A 76 14.67 -1.76 -7.12
N GLY A 77 13.70 -2.12 -6.28
CA GLY A 77 13.86 -3.15 -5.26
C GLY A 77 14.31 -4.48 -5.86
N VAL A 78 13.71 -4.89 -6.97
CA VAL A 78 14.11 -6.10 -7.71
C VAL A 78 15.53 -5.98 -8.26
N ASN A 79 15.88 -4.87 -8.91
CA ASN A 79 17.23 -4.66 -9.47
C ASN A 79 18.31 -4.64 -8.39
N VAL A 80 18.08 -3.94 -7.27
CA VAL A 80 18.99 -3.91 -6.11
C VAL A 80 19.17 -5.32 -5.54
N ASN A 81 18.08 -6.09 -5.42
CA ASN A 81 18.14 -7.46 -4.91
C ASN A 81 18.94 -8.39 -5.85
N GLN A 82 18.81 -8.22 -7.16
CA GLN A 82 19.60 -8.96 -8.15
C GLN A 82 21.09 -8.60 -8.07
N ILE A 83 21.42 -7.31 -7.92
CA ILE A 83 22.81 -6.85 -7.77
C ILE A 83 23.40 -7.37 -6.46
N ALA A 84 22.65 -7.34 -5.35
CA ALA A 84 23.07 -7.92 -4.08
C ALA A 84 23.30 -9.43 -4.19
N HIS A 85 22.38 -10.16 -4.84
CA HIS A 85 22.53 -11.59 -5.05
C HIS A 85 23.74 -11.92 -5.96
N TRP A 86 24.00 -11.10 -6.98
CA TRP A 86 25.15 -11.27 -7.87
C TRP A 86 26.47 -10.94 -7.16
N ALA A 87 26.50 -9.87 -6.37
CA ALA A 87 27.65 -9.49 -5.55
C ALA A 87 27.97 -10.56 -4.49
N ASN A 88 26.94 -11.12 -3.84
CA ASN A 88 27.11 -12.22 -2.90
C ASN A 88 27.61 -13.50 -3.57
N ALA A 89 27.24 -13.74 -4.83
CA ALA A 89 27.65 -14.94 -5.58
C ALA A 89 29.02 -14.81 -6.24
N ASN A 90 29.46 -13.60 -6.59
CA ASN A 90 30.66 -13.36 -7.39
C ASN A 90 31.73 -12.51 -6.67
N GLU A 91 31.45 -11.99 -5.47
CA GLU A 91 32.31 -11.11 -4.66
C GLU A 91 32.73 -9.78 -5.33
N HIS A 92 32.09 -9.40 -6.43
CA HIS A 92 32.34 -8.12 -7.09
C HIS A 92 31.03 -7.48 -7.57
N ILE A 93 31.09 -6.18 -7.86
CA ILE A 93 30.00 -5.39 -8.48
C ILE A 93 30.59 -4.68 -9.70
N THR A 94 29.85 -4.66 -10.80
CA THR A 94 30.28 -3.96 -12.03
C THR A 94 29.84 -2.49 -12.03
N PRO A 95 30.61 -1.57 -12.65
CA PRO A 95 30.20 -0.18 -12.81
C PRO A 95 28.85 -0.01 -13.53
N ALA A 96 28.54 -0.90 -14.49
CA ALA A 96 27.28 -0.88 -15.23
C ALA A 96 26.06 -1.12 -14.32
N GLN A 97 26.18 -2.03 -13.34
CA GLN A 97 25.12 -2.30 -12.35
C GLN A 97 24.85 -1.09 -11.45
N VAL A 98 25.90 -0.35 -11.07
CA VAL A 98 25.75 0.88 -10.27
C VAL A 98 25.06 1.98 -11.10
N GLU A 99 25.40 2.07 -12.39
CA GLU A 99 24.81 3.06 -13.29
C GLU A 99 23.31 2.79 -13.54
N GLU A 100 22.90 1.52 -13.62
CA GLU A 100 21.49 1.14 -13.75
C GLU A 100 20.66 1.54 -12.52
N ILE A 101 21.23 1.39 -11.32
CA ILE A 101 20.60 1.85 -10.07
C ILE A 101 20.45 3.38 -10.10
N ARG A 102 21.51 4.12 -10.44
CA ARG A 102 21.49 5.59 -10.51
C ARG A 102 20.45 6.10 -11.50
N ALA A 103 20.41 5.55 -12.71
CA ALA A 103 19.42 5.92 -13.72
C ALA A 103 17.97 5.65 -13.27
N SER A 104 17.77 4.67 -12.38
CA SER A 104 16.45 4.39 -11.81
C SER A 104 16.08 5.34 -10.68
N PHE A 105 17.05 5.78 -9.87
CA PHE A 105 16.86 6.88 -8.91
C PHE A 105 16.49 8.20 -9.61
N ASP A 106 17.20 8.56 -10.69
CA ASP A 106 16.90 9.78 -11.46
C ASP A 106 15.47 9.77 -12.04
N ARG A 107 14.98 8.58 -12.44
CA ARG A 107 13.60 8.41 -12.89
C ARG A 107 12.59 8.64 -11.77
N ILE A 108 12.86 8.19 -10.55
CA ILE A 108 11.99 8.47 -9.40
C ILE A 108 11.99 9.96 -9.06
N GLU A 109 13.16 10.61 -9.04
CA GLU A 109 13.24 12.05 -8.77
C GLU A 109 12.41 12.86 -9.76
N ARG A 110 12.47 12.50 -11.05
CA ARG A 110 11.64 13.12 -12.09
C ARG A 110 10.15 12.86 -11.89
N LEU A 111 9.74 11.61 -11.63
CA LEU A 111 8.34 11.27 -11.37
C LEU A 111 7.78 11.99 -10.14
N LEU A 112 8.57 12.13 -9.08
CA LEU A 112 8.23 12.94 -7.91
C LEU A 112 8.14 14.42 -8.27
N GLY A 113 9.10 14.94 -9.06
CA GLY A 113 9.10 16.31 -9.55
C GLY A 113 7.84 16.66 -10.34
N ASP A 114 7.45 15.80 -11.30
CA ASP A 114 6.24 15.94 -12.11
C ASP A 114 4.98 15.91 -11.22
N LEU A 115 4.92 14.97 -10.27
CA LEU A 115 3.82 14.83 -9.31
C LEU A 115 3.66 16.08 -8.40
N PHE A 116 4.77 16.68 -7.97
CA PHE A 116 4.74 17.92 -7.17
C PHE A 116 4.50 19.18 -8.01
N ALA A 117 4.84 19.17 -9.30
CA ALA A 117 4.55 20.26 -10.23
C ALA A 117 3.05 20.33 -10.54
N ASP A 118 2.42 19.20 -10.85
CA ASP A 118 0.97 19.07 -11.07
C ASP A 118 0.15 19.60 -9.87
N ARG A 119 0.66 19.39 -8.65
CA ARG A 119 0.07 19.93 -7.41
C ARG A 119 0.09 21.46 -7.34
N ARG A 120 1.08 22.13 -7.93
CA ARG A 120 1.14 23.60 -7.97
C ARG A 120 0.19 24.20 -9.00
N GLU A 121 -0.04 23.51 -10.11
CA GLU A 121 -1.05 23.89 -11.13
C GLU A 121 -2.46 23.76 -10.54
N ALA A 122 -2.81 22.61 -9.97
CA ALA A 122 -4.15 22.33 -9.44
C ALA A 122 -4.58 23.24 -8.27
N ARG A 123 -3.61 23.90 -7.60
CA ARG A 123 -3.87 24.84 -6.51
C ARG A 123 -4.02 26.30 -6.98
N LYS A 124 -3.69 26.61 -8.24
CA LYS A 124 -3.92 27.93 -8.85
C LYS A 124 -5.34 28.07 -9.43
N ASP A 125 -5.98 26.95 -9.74
CA ASP A 125 -7.31 26.89 -10.36
C ASP A 125 -8.47 26.69 -9.36
N ALA A 126 -8.19 26.75 -8.05
CA ALA A 126 -9.15 26.58 -6.95
C ALA A 126 -9.19 27.83 -6.05
#